data_AF-A0AAV5QME7-F1
#
_entry.id   AF-A0AAV5QME7-F1
#
_cell.length_a   1.000
_cell.length_b   1.000
_cell.length_c   1.000
_cell.angle_alpha   90.00
_cell.angle_beta   90.00
_cell.angle_gamma   90.00
#
_symmetry.space_group_name_H-M   'P 1'
#
loop_
_entity.id
_entity.type
_entity.pdbx_description
1 polymer ?
#
loop_
_entity_poly.entity_id
_entity_poly.type
_entity_poly.pdbx_seq_one_letter_code
_entity_poly.pdbx_strand_id
1 'polypeptide(L)'
;MSTEALVSHLASVYSDLSIDATAKVDVPLIESYIISLKSTSLNPEIIEVISFLFYVINNPNYHTISDESDCLIELLSSLLLSLSLTEVIEIFDNLNNFDFNSILQICLDQTASHAKIQQLAIDLLTKSTALEIRKISHHVIVRVFKIFSSFETPLNVVNSIDKFFNHVLYLSISDHTIFNDTFTIHNIETLLSMRSTTHSPVLTVRLIDLLIKMFEKFPQIMISNKTMFANLYIFEEKSFLENDDFFYLNKLINLHSSIFSNNYDHLLDSSASNNKISNEYVAEKFKNQLRYIFQLYSLSNDDTMIYSVNELIEFYSVFSRFDEAKFLAFSEKYQIITQYSINSLSNASNVLLLASINPKVLLSFDLSGLSLTNKSLPIFINYISYEDTFEVIRSSSQLSLSAISNLTLENTFEIMYEMARFSYSAKYLLKELPVLVHNHLVSANINDRENIMVKRNFRLNQLKIEILAELVKNDATKDETLLSLLKTEKNKLASGDIYSDTVQAAVGSKTS
;
A
#
# COMPACT_ATOMS: atom_id res chain seq x y z
N MET A 1 20.46 -35.43 19.62
CA MET A 1 20.07 -36.78 19.17
C MET A 1 20.68 -36.98 17.78
N SER A 2 21.20 -38.17 17.43
CA SER A 2 21.67 -38.43 16.05
C SER A 2 20.47 -38.56 15.11
N THR A 3 20.65 -38.33 13.80
CA THR A 3 19.57 -38.49 12.82
C THR A 3 19.02 -39.91 12.81
N GLU A 4 19.90 -40.92 12.95
CA GLU A 4 19.49 -42.32 13.12
C GLU A 4 18.55 -42.52 14.31
N ALA A 5 18.73 -41.79 15.41
CA ALA A 5 17.85 -41.88 16.57
C ALA A 5 16.51 -41.15 16.36
N LEU A 6 16.45 -40.08 15.54
CA LEU A 6 15.19 -39.46 15.14
C LEU A 6 14.41 -40.36 14.18
N VAL A 7 15.08 -40.86 13.13
CA VAL A 7 14.48 -41.77 12.15
C VAL A 7 14.04 -43.05 12.82
N SER A 8 14.84 -43.63 13.72
CA SER A 8 14.46 -44.82 14.49
C SER A 8 13.31 -44.52 15.47
N HIS A 9 13.27 -43.35 16.10
CA HIS A 9 12.17 -42.96 16.98
C HIS A 9 10.86 -42.78 16.20
N LEU A 10 10.89 -41.99 15.12
CA LEU A 10 9.73 -41.80 14.24
C LEU A 10 9.29 -43.11 13.59
N ALA A 11 10.23 -43.92 13.10
CA ALA A 11 9.93 -45.26 12.58
C ALA A 11 9.30 -46.13 13.67
N SER A 12 9.78 -46.10 14.92
CA SER A 12 9.18 -46.88 16.02
C SER A 12 7.79 -46.42 16.42
N VAL A 13 7.47 -45.13 16.25
CA VAL A 13 6.13 -44.57 16.50
C VAL A 13 5.17 -44.94 15.37
N TYR A 14 5.66 -45.12 14.14
CA TYR A 14 4.83 -45.32 12.94
C TYR A 14 4.98 -46.70 12.25
N SER A 15 5.83 -47.62 12.74
CA SER A 15 6.09 -48.92 12.11
C SER A 15 5.00 -49.95 12.37
N ASP A 16 4.23 -49.79 13.44
CA ASP A 16 3.12 -50.69 13.78
C ASP A 16 1.78 -50.00 13.55
N LEU A 17 1.18 -50.24 12.39
CA LEU A 17 -0.21 -49.91 12.02
C LEU A 17 -1.28 -50.58 12.93
N SER A 18 -0.89 -51.14 14.08
CA SER A 18 -1.76 -51.79 15.06
C SER A 18 -1.47 -51.42 16.53
N ILE A 19 -0.54 -50.49 16.79
CA ILE A 19 -0.24 -50.05 18.15
C ILE A 19 -0.85 -48.67 18.39
N ASP A 20 -1.78 -48.66 19.35
CA ASP A 20 -2.21 -47.57 20.23
C ASP A 20 -1.84 -46.14 19.79
N ALA A 21 -2.86 -45.32 19.50
CA ALA A 21 -2.78 -43.89 19.19
C ALA A 21 -2.34 -43.02 20.39
N THR A 22 -1.47 -43.53 21.26
CA THR A 22 -1.00 -42.90 22.49
C THR A 22 0.49 -42.55 22.49
N ALA A 23 1.24 -42.95 21.45
CA ALA A 23 2.63 -42.55 21.25
C ALA A 23 2.71 -41.09 20.80
N LYS A 24 2.82 -40.17 21.76
CA LYS A 24 2.98 -38.73 21.48
C LYS A 24 4.34 -38.45 20.86
N VAL A 25 4.34 -37.71 19.76
CA VAL A 25 5.55 -37.15 19.16
C VAL A 25 6.17 -36.13 20.14
N ASP A 26 7.45 -36.31 20.52
CA ASP A 26 8.16 -35.40 21.43
C ASP A 26 8.51 -34.08 20.72
N VAL A 27 7.58 -33.13 20.78
CA VAL A 27 7.68 -31.81 20.11
C VAL A 27 8.96 -31.03 20.52
N PRO A 28 9.34 -30.94 21.81
CA PRO A 28 10.61 -30.34 22.22
C PRO A 28 11.86 -30.99 21.60
N LEU A 29 11.87 -32.31 21.45
CA LEU A 29 12.95 -33.05 20.82
C LEU A 29 13.08 -32.67 19.33
N ILE A 30 11.94 -32.53 18.65
CA ILE A 30 11.88 -32.07 17.26
C ILE A 30 12.34 -30.62 17.11
N GLU A 31 11.90 -29.70 17.98
CA GLU A 31 12.33 -28.30 17.96
C GLU A 31 13.85 -28.15 18.16
N SER A 32 14.43 -28.94 19.06
CA SER A 32 15.89 -28.96 19.27
C SER A 32 16.67 -29.43 18.03
N TYR A 33 16.06 -30.34 17.26
CA TYR A 33 16.61 -30.83 16.00
C TYR A 33 16.50 -29.78 14.88
N ILE A 34 15.38 -29.05 14.78
CA ILE A 34 15.20 -27.90 13.86
C ILE A 34 16.32 -26.87 14.02
N ILE A 35 16.68 -26.53 15.26
CA ILE A 35 17.73 -25.55 15.55
C ILE A 35 19.10 -26.07 15.10
N SER A 36 19.37 -27.37 15.27
CA SER A 36 20.63 -27.98 14.86
C SER A 36 20.80 -28.07 13.34
N LEU A 37 19.71 -28.31 12.59
CA LEU A 37 19.74 -28.49 11.14
C LEU A 37 19.88 -27.19 10.35
N LYS A 38 19.53 -26.03 10.90
CA LYS A 38 19.76 -24.71 10.27
C LYS A 38 21.24 -24.37 10.00
N SER A 39 22.18 -25.20 10.48
CA SER A 39 23.62 -24.92 10.48
C SER A 39 24.47 -25.77 9.53
N THR A 40 23.88 -26.71 8.79
CA THR A 40 24.63 -27.71 8.01
C THR A 40 24.14 -27.85 6.56
N SER A 41 25.07 -27.88 5.60
CA SER A 41 24.86 -28.26 4.19
C SER A 41 24.16 -29.62 4.05
N LEU A 42 23.50 -29.89 2.91
CA LEU A 42 22.75 -31.12 2.65
C LEU A 42 23.51 -32.39 3.11
N ASN A 43 22.96 -33.03 4.14
CA ASN A 43 23.38 -34.33 4.63
C ASN A 43 22.34 -35.36 4.14
N PRO A 44 22.72 -36.54 3.61
CA PRO A 44 21.81 -37.62 3.23
C PRO A 44 20.73 -37.94 4.28
N GLU A 45 21.09 -37.80 5.55
CA GLU A 45 20.20 -37.94 6.71
C GLU A 45 19.01 -36.97 6.71
N ILE A 46 19.18 -35.74 6.21
CA ILE A 46 18.10 -34.73 6.11
C ILE A 46 17.13 -35.13 5.00
N ILE A 47 17.63 -35.73 3.91
CA ILE A 47 16.82 -36.22 2.80
C ILE A 47 15.87 -37.30 3.33
N GLU A 48 16.38 -38.30 4.05
CA GLU A 48 15.56 -39.37 4.65
C GLU A 48 14.50 -38.85 5.62
N VAL A 49 14.84 -37.83 6.43
CA VAL A 49 13.86 -37.19 7.34
C VAL A 49 12.76 -36.50 6.55
N ILE A 50 13.09 -35.72 5.51
CA ILE A 50 12.11 -35.05 4.65
C ILE A 50 11.23 -36.08 3.93
N SER A 51 11.83 -37.15 3.40
CA SER A 51 11.16 -38.28 2.77
C SER A 51 10.12 -38.91 3.68
N PHE A 52 10.52 -39.23 4.90
CA PHE A 52 9.67 -39.86 5.89
C PHE A 52 8.53 -38.94 6.32
N LEU A 53 8.83 -37.68 6.63
CA LEU A 53 7.82 -36.69 7.01
C LEU A 53 6.78 -36.50 5.90
N PHE A 54 7.22 -36.39 4.65
CA PHE A 54 6.31 -36.24 3.51
C PHE A 54 5.42 -37.48 3.32
N TYR A 55 5.97 -38.68 3.52
CA TYR A 55 5.19 -39.93 3.47
C TYR A 55 4.13 -40.00 4.57
N VAL A 56 4.50 -39.68 5.82
CA VAL A 56 3.58 -39.69 6.96
C VAL A 56 2.46 -38.66 6.78
N ILE A 57 2.80 -37.47 6.30
CA ILE A 57 1.85 -36.36 6.09
C ILE A 57 0.84 -36.65 4.97
N ASN A 58 1.25 -37.36 3.90
CA ASN A 58 0.36 -37.67 2.77
C ASN A 58 -0.37 -39.02 2.89
N ASN A 59 -0.12 -39.79 3.94
CA ASN A 59 -0.77 -41.10 4.10
C ASN A 59 -2.11 -40.93 4.82
N PRO A 60 -3.23 -41.31 4.16
CA PRO A 60 -4.58 -41.03 4.64
C PRO A 60 -4.91 -41.65 6.00
N ASN A 61 -4.14 -42.66 6.42
CA ASN A 61 -4.34 -43.37 7.67
C ASN A 61 -3.85 -42.60 8.92
N TYR A 62 -3.02 -41.55 8.75
CA TYR A 62 -2.46 -40.78 9.88
C TYR A 62 -3.23 -39.47 10.17
N HIS A 63 -4.31 -39.17 9.45
CA HIS A 63 -5.10 -37.94 9.59
C HIS A 63 -6.00 -37.85 10.84
N THR A 64 -5.82 -38.73 11.84
CA THR A 64 -6.67 -38.78 13.04
C THR A 64 -6.14 -37.99 14.24
N ILE A 65 -4.95 -37.38 14.15
CA ILE A 65 -4.31 -36.62 15.25
C ILE A 65 -3.94 -35.20 14.77
N SER A 66 -4.82 -34.21 15.02
CA SER A 66 -4.68 -32.85 14.45
C SER A 66 -3.44 -32.10 14.92
N ASP A 67 -3.10 -32.20 16.21
CA ASP A 67 -2.05 -31.34 16.79
C ASP A 67 -0.64 -31.85 16.46
N GLU A 68 -0.48 -33.17 16.32
CA GLU A 68 0.80 -33.79 15.97
C GLU A 68 1.11 -33.67 14.48
N SER A 69 0.08 -33.78 13.62
CA SER A 69 0.23 -33.56 12.17
C SER A 69 0.69 -32.13 11.87
N ASP A 70 0.14 -31.15 12.58
CA ASP A 70 0.52 -29.75 12.46
C ASP A 70 2.00 -29.48 12.81
N CYS A 71 2.50 -30.08 13.89
CA CYS A 71 3.93 -29.98 14.25
C CYS A 71 4.84 -30.64 13.21
N LEU A 72 4.44 -31.78 12.64
CA LEU A 72 5.21 -32.45 11.58
C LEU A 72 5.23 -31.63 10.29
N ILE A 73 4.12 -30.97 9.93
CA ILE A 73 4.06 -30.07 8.78
C ILE A 73 4.91 -28.82 9.02
N GLU A 74 4.93 -28.27 10.23
CA GLU A 74 5.80 -27.12 10.58
C GLU A 74 7.29 -27.49 10.55
N LEU A 75 7.65 -28.70 11.00
CA LEU A 75 8.99 -29.25 10.86
C LEU A 75 9.36 -29.38 9.39
N LEU A 76 8.53 -30.05 8.58
CA LEU A 76 8.77 -30.22 7.15
C LEU A 76 8.90 -28.85 6.45
N SER A 77 8.03 -27.90 6.80
CA SER A 77 8.07 -26.54 6.26
C SER A 77 9.37 -25.83 6.61
N SER A 78 9.78 -25.89 7.87
CA SER A 78 11.03 -25.27 8.34
C SER A 78 12.26 -25.83 7.63
N LEU A 79 12.28 -27.15 7.39
CA LEU A 79 13.36 -27.83 6.67
C LEU A 79 13.38 -27.42 5.20
N LEU A 80 12.28 -27.60 4.47
CA LEU A 80 12.22 -27.30 3.04
C LEU A 80 12.41 -25.81 2.74
N LEU A 81 11.88 -24.92 3.60
CA LEU A 81 12.06 -23.48 3.43
C LEU A 81 13.47 -23.01 3.81
N SER A 82 14.28 -23.81 4.49
CA SER A 82 15.71 -23.50 4.74
C SER A 82 16.64 -23.85 3.58
N LEU A 83 16.22 -24.74 2.68
CA LEU A 83 17.00 -25.21 1.52
C LEU A 83 16.75 -24.34 0.28
N SER A 84 17.65 -24.34 -0.69
CA SER A 84 17.36 -23.76 -2.02
C SER A 84 16.30 -24.59 -2.76
N LEU A 85 15.58 -23.99 -3.72
CA LEU A 85 14.54 -24.73 -4.45
C LEU A 85 15.16 -25.87 -5.29
N THR A 86 16.33 -25.66 -5.89
CA THR A 86 17.09 -26.72 -6.58
C THR A 86 17.33 -27.93 -5.68
N GLU A 87 17.78 -27.71 -4.45
CA GLU A 87 18.02 -28.79 -3.48
C GLU A 87 16.72 -29.50 -3.08
N VAL A 88 15.62 -28.75 -2.94
CA VAL A 88 14.29 -29.32 -2.68
C VAL A 88 13.81 -30.18 -3.85
N ILE A 89 13.99 -29.71 -5.09
CA ILE A 89 13.68 -30.48 -6.31
C ILE A 89 14.49 -31.76 -6.34
N GLU A 90 15.81 -31.69 -6.11
CA GLU A 90 16.69 -32.87 -6.09
C GLU A 90 16.27 -33.89 -5.02
N ILE A 91 15.89 -33.42 -3.82
CA ILE A 91 15.38 -34.29 -2.75
C ILE A 91 14.15 -35.05 -3.21
N PHE A 92 13.22 -34.35 -3.85
CA PHE A 92 11.94 -34.91 -4.28
C PHE A 92 12.05 -35.81 -5.51
N ASP A 93 12.90 -35.47 -6.49
CA ASP A 93 13.16 -36.31 -7.66
C ASP A 93 13.81 -37.65 -7.26
N ASN A 94 14.62 -37.66 -6.19
CA ASN A 94 15.23 -38.87 -5.64
C ASN A 94 14.23 -39.77 -4.84
N LEU A 95 13.03 -39.26 -4.55
CA LEU A 95 12.12 -39.78 -3.53
C LEU A 95 11.02 -40.73 -4.06
N ASN A 96 11.38 -41.69 -4.92
CA ASN A 96 10.48 -42.69 -5.57
C ASN A 96 9.88 -42.30 -6.93
N ASN A 97 10.66 -41.69 -7.84
CA ASN A 97 10.22 -41.36 -9.22
C ASN A 97 9.01 -40.41 -9.31
N PHE A 98 8.67 -39.67 -8.25
CA PHE A 98 7.71 -38.57 -8.36
C PHE A 98 8.44 -37.33 -8.82
N ASP A 99 7.97 -36.72 -9.91
CA ASP A 99 8.49 -35.41 -10.29
C ASP A 99 8.01 -34.34 -9.30
N PHE A 100 8.81 -33.30 -9.11
CA PHE A 100 8.48 -32.18 -8.23
C PHE A 100 7.07 -31.58 -8.50
N ASN A 101 6.63 -31.58 -9.76
CA ASN A 101 5.30 -31.11 -10.15
C ASN A 101 4.17 -31.98 -9.59
N SER A 102 4.30 -33.31 -9.61
CA SER A 102 3.32 -34.23 -9.02
C SER A 102 3.21 -34.03 -7.52
N ILE A 103 4.33 -33.76 -6.84
CA ILE A 103 4.36 -33.51 -5.40
C ILE A 103 3.65 -32.20 -5.05
N LEU A 104 3.94 -31.12 -5.79
CA LEU A 104 3.22 -29.87 -5.63
C LEU A 104 1.72 -30.07 -5.87
N GLN A 105 1.34 -30.82 -6.91
CA GLN A 105 -0.05 -31.11 -7.19
C GLN A 105 -0.74 -31.86 -6.05
N ILE A 106 -0.13 -32.93 -5.53
CA ILE A 106 -0.66 -33.69 -4.39
C ILE A 106 -0.89 -32.76 -3.18
N CYS A 107 0.09 -31.90 -2.87
CA CYS A 107 -0.01 -30.97 -1.76
C CYS A 107 -1.14 -29.95 -1.94
N LEU A 108 -1.32 -29.42 -3.15
CA LEU A 108 -2.36 -28.46 -3.48
C LEU A 108 -3.76 -29.10 -3.57
N ASP A 109 -3.84 -30.39 -3.89
CA ASP A 109 -5.09 -31.14 -3.98
C ASP A 109 -5.65 -31.56 -2.62
N GLN A 110 -4.87 -31.42 -1.54
CA GLN A 110 -5.33 -31.64 -0.17
C GLN A 110 -6.55 -30.77 0.19
N THR A 111 -7.37 -31.24 1.13
CA THR A 111 -8.56 -30.54 1.63
C THR A 111 -8.19 -29.32 2.48
N ALA A 112 -9.14 -28.40 2.70
CA ALA A 112 -8.94 -27.22 3.56
C ALA A 112 -8.52 -27.57 5.00
N SER A 113 -8.82 -28.78 5.48
CA SER A 113 -8.35 -29.30 6.77
C SER A 113 -6.83 -29.52 6.85
N HIS A 114 -6.12 -29.48 5.71
CA HIS A 114 -4.67 -29.60 5.61
C HIS A 114 -4.04 -28.33 4.99
N ALA A 115 -4.58 -27.17 5.35
CA ALA A 115 -4.16 -25.87 4.83
C ALA A 115 -2.65 -25.60 4.98
N LYS A 116 -1.99 -26.12 6.02
CA LYS A 116 -0.54 -25.95 6.21
C LYS A 116 0.29 -26.63 5.11
N ILE A 117 -0.17 -27.76 4.56
CA ILE A 117 0.50 -28.45 3.44
C ILE A 117 0.33 -27.64 2.14
N GLN A 118 -0.88 -27.14 1.89
CA GLN A 118 -1.13 -26.26 0.75
C GLN A 118 -0.26 -25.00 0.85
N GLN A 119 -0.21 -24.38 2.04
CA GLN A 119 0.61 -23.22 2.33
C GLN A 119 2.09 -23.51 2.02
N LEU A 120 2.64 -24.63 2.51
CA LEU A 120 4.00 -25.05 2.24
C LEU A 120 4.29 -25.17 0.74
N ALA A 121 3.42 -25.81 -0.03
CA ALA A 121 3.59 -25.94 -1.48
C ALA A 121 3.65 -24.57 -2.17
N ILE A 122 2.81 -23.62 -1.75
CA ILE A 122 2.79 -22.25 -2.29
C ILE A 122 4.02 -21.44 -1.85
N ASP A 123 4.46 -21.60 -0.60
CA ASP A 123 5.66 -20.94 -0.07
C ASP A 123 6.92 -21.43 -0.80
N LEU A 124 6.99 -22.72 -1.17
CA LEU A 124 8.05 -23.26 -2.01
C LEU A 124 8.02 -22.66 -3.42
N LEU A 125 6.84 -22.55 -4.04
CA LEU A 125 6.68 -21.88 -5.34
C LEU A 125 7.15 -20.42 -5.29
N THR A 126 6.94 -19.72 -4.17
CA THR A 126 7.38 -18.33 -3.97
C THR A 126 8.90 -18.17 -3.94
N LYS A 127 9.65 -19.24 -3.69
CA LYS A 127 11.13 -19.23 -3.71
C LYS A 127 11.73 -19.45 -5.10
N SER A 128 10.90 -19.78 -6.10
CA SER A 128 11.35 -20.13 -7.43
C SER A 128 12.00 -18.96 -8.15
N THR A 129 13.10 -19.21 -8.86
CA THR A 129 13.68 -18.30 -9.83
C THR A 129 12.85 -18.24 -11.12
N ALA A 130 13.12 -17.26 -11.98
CA ALA A 130 12.49 -17.13 -13.30
C ALA A 130 12.54 -18.42 -14.13
N LEU A 131 13.68 -19.12 -14.14
CA LEU A 131 13.86 -20.36 -14.87
C LEU A 131 13.05 -21.52 -14.29
N GLU A 132 12.95 -21.59 -12.97
CA GLU A 132 12.22 -22.64 -12.26
C GLU A 132 10.70 -22.48 -12.44
N ILE A 133 10.16 -21.25 -12.38
CA ILE A 133 8.73 -21.00 -12.61
C ILE A 133 8.29 -21.48 -13.99
N ARG A 134 9.10 -21.28 -15.03
CA ARG A 134 8.81 -21.76 -16.39
C ARG A 134 8.75 -23.29 -16.51
N LYS A 135 9.35 -24.03 -15.56
CA LYS A 135 9.32 -25.50 -15.51
C LYS A 135 8.15 -26.03 -14.69
N ILE A 136 7.46 -25.17 -13.94
CA ILE A 136 6.26 -25.58 -13.19
C ILE A 136 5.14 -25.89 -14.17
N SER A 137 4.53 -27.05 -13.99
CA SER A 137 3.43 -27.53 -14.83
C SER A 137 2.27 -26.54 -14.80
N HIS A 138 1.66 -26.34 -15.97
CA HIS A 138 0.47 -25.50 -16.10
C HIS A 138 -0.64 -25.93 -15.11
N HIS A 139 -0.81 -27.23 -14.88
CA HIS A 139 -1.82 -27.76 -13.96
C HIS A 139 -1.62 -27.32 -12.51
N VAL A 140 -0.36 -27.21 -12.05
CA VAL A 140 -0.01 -26.74 -10.70
C VAL A 140 -0.43 -25.28 -10.54
N ILE A 141 -0.08 -24.43 -11.51
CA ILE A 141 -0.46 -23.01 -11.51
C ILE A 141 -1.98 -22.86 -11.54
N VAL A 142 -2.67 -23.60 -12.41
CA VAL A 142 -4.14 -23.61 -12.45
C VAL A 142 -4.75 -23.98 -11.10
N ARG A 143 -4.16 -24.94 -10.38
CA ARG A 143 -4.64 -25.33 -9.06
C ARG A 143 -4.47 -24.21 -8.03
N VAL A 144 -3.36 -23.46 -8.08
CA VAL A 144 -3.17 -22.26 -7.23
C VAL A 144 -4.29 -21.24 -7.46
N PHE A 145 -4.65 -20.95 -8.71
CA PHE A 145 -5.77 -20.04 -9.01
C PHE A 145 -7.11 -20.57 -8.49
N LYS A 146 -7.38 -21.89 -8.60
CA LYS A 146 -8.60 -22.50 -8.06
C LYS A 146 -8.70 -22.41 -6.54
N ILE A 147 -7.58 -22.60 -5.84
CA ILE A 147 -7.51 -22.42 -4.38
C ILE A 147 -7.73 -20.95 -4.03
N PHE A 148 -7.11 -20.02 -4.75
CA PHE A 148 -7.30 -18.58 -4.53
C PHE A 148 -8.76 -18.14 -4.71
N SER A 149 -9.44 -18.68 -5.73
CA SER A 149 -10.84 -18.39 -6.03
C SER A 149 -11.86 -19.08 -5.12
N SER A 150 -11.42 -19.93 -4.20
CA SER A 150 -12.32 -20.62 -3.26
C SER A 150 -12.54 -19.78 -2.00
N PHE A 151 -13.82 -19.63 -1.63
CA PHE A 151 -14.22 -18.92 -0.41
C PHE A 151 -13.76 -19.65 0.86
N GLU A 152 -13.72 -20.98 0.81
CA GLU A 152 -13.34 -21.85 1.94
C GLU A 152 -11.83 -21.83 2.24
N THR A 153 -11.02 -21.24 1.35
CA THR A 153 -9.57 -21.21 1.50
C THR A 153 -9.15 -20.40 2.73
N PRO A 154 -8.40 -21.00 3.66
CA PRO A 154 -7.92 -20.31 4.86
C PRO A 154 -7.01 -19.12 4.57
N LEU A 155 -7.06 -18.10 5.44
CA LEU A 155 -6.36 -16.82 5.23
C LEU A 155 -4.83 -16.98 5.11
N ASN A 156 -4.21 -17.89 5.84
CA ASN A 156 -2.78 -18.17 5.74
C ASN A 156 -2.39 -18.66 4.34
N VAL A 157 -3.19 -19.54 3.75
CA VAL A 157 -2.99 -20.02 2.37
C VAL A 157 -3.18 -18.88 1.39
N VAL A 158 -4.23 -18.06 1.54
CA VAL A 158 -4.47 -16.88 0.69
C VAL A 158 -3.28 -15.91 0.74
N ASN A 159 -2.76 -15.63 1.92
CA ASN A 159 -1.60 -14.76 2.10
C ASN A 159 -0.33 -15.31 1.43
N SER A 160 -0.12 -16.63 1.47
CA SER A 160 0.97 -17.27 0.73
C SER A 160 0.76 -17.19 -0.79
N ILE A 161 -0.47 -17.38 -1.29
CA ILE A 161 -0.77 -17.20 -2.72
C ILE A 161 -0.54 -15.75 -3.14
N ASP A 162 -0.92 -14.79 -2.31
CA ASP A 162 -0.72 -13.37 -2.56
C ASP A 162 0.77 -13.00 -2.67
N LYS A 163 1.62 -13.59 -1.80
CA LYS A 163 3.08 -13.49 -1.91
C LYS A 163 3.61 -14.15 -3.20
N PHE A 164 3.09 -15.32 -3.55
CA PHE A 164 3.44 -16.00 -4.78
C PHE A 164 3.13 -15.14 -6.02
N PHE A 165 1.92 -14.56 -6.11
CA PHE A 165 1.55 -13.69 -7.21
C PHE A 165 2.42 -12.42 -7.26
N ASN A 166 2.70 -11.79 -6.11
CA ASN A 166 3.64 -10.67 -6.05
C ASN A 166 5.02 -11.03 -6.61
N HIS A 167 5.53 -12.20 -6.23
CA HIS A 167 6.81 -12.72 -6.70
C HIS A 167 6.81 -12.98 -8.21
N VAL A 168 5.76 -13.63 -8.73
CA VAL A 168 5.57 -13.84 -10.17
C VAL A 168 5.53 -12.51 -10.92
N LEU A 169 4.78 -11.52 -10.42
CA LEU A 169 4.69 -10.20 -11.05
C LEU A 169 6.05 -9.49 -11.04
N TYR A 170 6.85 -9.64 -9.98
CA TYR A 170 8.20 -9.11 -9.92
C TYR A 170 9.13 -9.75 -10.96
N LEU A 171 9.17 -11.08 -11.03
CA LEU A 171 9.98 -11.79 -12.03
C LEU A 171 9.54 -11.48 -13.47
N SER A 172 8.24 -11.24 -13.66
CA SER A 172 7.65 -10.86 -14.94
C SER A 172 8.11 -9.51 -15.48
N ILE A 173 8.71 -8.64 -14.64
CA ILE A 173 9.29 -7.35 -15.06
C ILE A 173 10.52 -7.61 -15.95
N SER A 174 11.36 -8.56 -15.53
CA SER A 174 12.56 -8.96 -16.30
C SER A 174 12.24 -9.96 -17.41
N ASP A 175 11.14 -10.69 -17.31
CA ASP A 175 10.79 -11.77 -18.22
C ASP A 175 9.27 -11.91 -18.41
N HIS A 176 8.74 -11.23 -19.43
CA HIS A 176 7.30 -11.21 -19.72
C HIS A 176 6.69 -12.57 -20.07
N THR A 177 7.49 -13.59 -20.39
CA THR A 177 6.93 -14.92 -20.68
C THR A 177 6.34 -15.57 -19.41
N ILE A 178 6.95 -15.33 -18.25
CA ILE A 178 6.46 -15.81 -16.95
C ILE A 178 5.04 -15.29 -16.69
N PHE A 179 4.79 -14.03 -17.05
CA PHE A 179 3.47 -13.44 -16.95
C PHE A 179 2.44 -14.20 -17.79
N ASN A 180 2.77 -14.46 -19.06
CA ASN A 180 1.87 -15.14 -19.99
C ASN A 180 1.64 -16.62 -19.63
N ASP A 181 2.68 -17.30 -19.14
CA ASP A 181 2.62 -18.70 -18.74
C ASP A 181 1.83 -18.87 -17.43
N THR A 182 1.89 -17.87 -16.54
CA THR A 182 1.13 -17.88 -15.28
C THR A 182 -0.32 -17.45 -15.50
N PHE A 183 -0.56 -16.34 -16.18
CA PHE A 183 -1.89 -15.78 -16.38
C PHE A 183 -2.46 -16.19 -17.75
N THR A 184 -2.60 -17.50 -17.95
CA THR A 184 -3.22 -18.05 -19.15
C THR A 184 -4.72 -17.73 -19.21
N ILE A 185 -5.35 -17.98 -20.36
CA ILE A 185 -6.80 -17.82 -20.56
C ILE A 185 -7.61 -18.51 -19.45
N HIS A 186 -7.26 -19.74 -19.09
CA HIS A 186 -7.99 -20.50 -18.06
C HIS A 186 -7.90 -19.85 -16.66
N ASN A 187 -6.74 -19.29 -16.31
CA ASN A 187 -6.54 -18.61 -15.03
C ASN A 187 -7.26 -17.26 -15.02
N ILE A 188 -7.30 -16.55 -16.14
CA ILE A 188 -8.09 -15.33 -16.31
C ILE A 188 -9.59 -15.63 -16.18
N GLU A 189 -10.09 -16.72 -16.77
CA GLU A 189 -11.49 -17.15 -16.63
C GLU A 189 -11.83 -17.47 -15.17
N THR A 190 -10.91 -18.11 -14.45
CA THR A 190 -11.05 -18.36 -13.01
C THR A 190 -11.17 -17.05 -12.23
N LEU A 191 -10.30 -16.06 -12.50
CA LEU A 191 -10.39 -14.73 -11.89
C LEU A 191 -11.69 -13.99 -12.28
N LEU A 192 -12.15 -14.09 -13.52
CA LEU A 192 -13.42 -13.49 -13.97
C LEU A 192 -14.61 -14.05 -13.20
N SER A 193 -14.58 -15.33 -12.82
CA SER A 193 -15.63 -15.95 -12.00
C SER A 193 -15.68 -15.40 -10.55
N MET A 194 -14.55 -14.95 -10.00
CA MET A 194 -14.49 -14.28 -8.69
C MET A 194 -15.15 -12.89 -8.72
N ARG A 195 -15.25 -12.27 -9.90
CA ARG A 195 -15.95 -11.00 -10.10
C ARG A 195 -17.46 -11.18 -10.23
N SER A 196 -17.92 -12.25 -10.88
CA SER A 196 -19.35 -12.50 -11.13
C SER A 196 -20.09 -13.09 -9.93
N THR A 197 -19.37 -13.56 -8.91
CA THR A 197 -19.92 -14.05 -7.64
C THR A 197 -20.37 -12.88 -6.77
N THR A 198 -21.50 -12.29 -7.16
CA THR A 198 -22.20 -11.16 -6.52
C THR A 198 -22.52 -11.33 -5.03
N HIS A 199 -22.28 -12.51 -4.44
CA HIS A 199 -22.57 -12.83 -3.04
C HIS A 199 -21.34 -13.14 -2.18
N SER A 200 -20.11 -12.95 -2.68
CA SER A 200 -18.89 -13.12 -1.87
C SER A 200 -17.96 -11.92 -1.93
N PRO A 201 -18.19 -10.89 -1.09
CA PRO A 201 -17.31 -9.73 -0.98
C PRO A 201 -15.85 -10.11 -0.77
N VAL A 202 -15.59 -11.19 -0.02
CA VAL A 202 -14.24 -11.70 0.24
C VAL A 202 -13.51 -12.07 -1.04
N LEU A 203 -14.15 -12.81 -1.95
CA LEU A 203 -13.51 -13.22 -3.21
C LEU A 203 -13.26 -12.03 -4.12
N THR A 204 -14.19 -11.10 -4.21
CA THR A 204 -14.02 -9.93 -5.06
C THR A 204 -12.98 -8.96 -4.50
N VAL A 205 -12.87 -8.80 -3.17
CA VAL A 205 -11.80 -8.01 -2.55
C VAL A 205 -10.43 -8.63 -2.83
N ARG A 206 -10.30 -9.96 -2.68
CA ARG A 206 -9.06 -10.67 -3.05
C ARG A 206 -8.68 -10.44 -4.51
N LEU A 207 -9.67 -10.50 -5.40
CA LEU A 207 -9.47 -10.18 -6.82
C LEU A 207 -9.00 -8.73 -7.00
N ILE A 208 -9.68 -7.76 -6.39
CA ILE A 208 -9.34 -6.34 -6.50
C ILE A 208 -7.90 -6.08 -6.04
N ASP A 209 -7.49 -6.64 -4.90
CA ASP A 209 -6.13 -6.49 -4.38
C ASP A 209 -5.07 -7.03 -5.37
N LEU A 210 -5.34 -8.17 -6.01
CA LEU A 210 -4.50 -8.71 -7.08
C LEU A 210 -4.48 -7.79 -8.31
N LEU A 211 -5.64 -7.27 -8.73
CA LEU A 211 -5.75 -6.38 -9.89
C LEU A 211 -4.96 -5.07 -9.70
N ILE A 212 -4.98 -4.49 -8.49
CA ILE A 212 -4.17 -3.29 -8.17
C ILE A 212 -2.69 -3.58 -8.42
N LYS A 213 -2.18 -4.69 -7.87
CA LYS A 213 -0.77 -5.10 -8.01
C LYS A 213 -0.38 -5.39 -9.46
N MET A 214 -1.26 -6.07 -10.19
CA MET A 214 -1.05 -6.35 -11.62
C MET A 214 -0.99 -5.04 -12.42
N PHE A 215 -1.85 -4.09 -12.10
CA PHE A 215 -1.90 -2.79 -12.78
C PHE A 215 -0.67 -1.94 -12.50
N GLU A 216 -0.19 -1.89 -11.26
CA GLU A 216 1.04 -1.18 -10.87
C GLU A 216 2.27 -1.66 -11.65
N LYS A 217 2.35 -2.96 -11.96
CA LYS A 217 3.51 -3.54 -12.65
C LYS A 217 3.35 -3.58 -14.17
N PHE A 218 2.13 -3.75 -14.68
CA PHE A 218 1.87 -3.99 -16.10
C PHE A 218 0.65 -3.19 -16.63
N PRO A 219 0.60 -1.85 -16.47
CA PRO A 219 -0.59 -1.07 -16.82
C PRO A 219 -0.97 -1.21 -18.31
N GLN A 220 0.03 -1.32 -19.19
CA GLN A 220 -0.17 -1.52 -20.64
C GLN A 220 -0.94 -2.80 -20.99
N ILE A 221 -0.57 -3.91 -20.36
CA ILE A 221 -1.17 -5.22 -20.65
C ILE A 221 -2.64 -5.22 -20.18
N MET A 222 -2.91 -4.55 -19.05
CA MET A 222 -4.24 -4.46 -18.44
C MET A 222 -5.21 -3.56 -19.20
N ILE A 223 -4.73 -2.46 -19.81
CA ILE A 223 -5.59 -1.49 -20.50
C ILE A 223 -5.74 -1.83 -22.00
N SER A 224 -4.88 -2.66 -22.59
CA SER A 224 -4.99 -3.05 -24.00
C SER A 224 -6.31 -3.79 -24.32
N ASN A 225 -7.07 -3.31 -25.31
CA ASN A 225 -8.29 -3.96 -25.80
C ASN A 225 -8.04 -5.33 -26.46
N LYS A 226 -6.77 -5.71 -26.67
CA LYS A 226 -6.41 -6.98 -27.30
C LYS A 226 -6.33 -8.14 -26.31
N THR A 227 -6.50 -7.89 -25.01
CA THR A 227 -6.29 -8.90 -23.96
C THR A 227 -7.59 -9.17 -23.19
N MET A 228 -7.80 -10.43 -22.77
CA MET A 228 -8.90 -10.77 -21.86
C MET A 228 -8.77 -10.09 -20.48
N PHE A 229 -7.55 -9.66 -20.10
CA PHE A 229 -7.30 -8.92 -18.87
C PHE A 229 -8.12 -7.64 -18.77
N ALA A 230 -8.36 -6.96 -19.89
CA ALA A 230 -9.19 -5.77 -19.94
C ALA A 230 -10.54 -5.98 -19.24
N ASN A 231 -11.14 -7.15 -19.42
CA ASN A 231 -12.44 -7.46 -18.86
C ASN A 231 -12.40 -7.56 -17.34
N LEU A 232 -11.30 -7.94 -16.71
CA LEU A 232 -11.22 -8.06 -15.24
C LEU A 232 -11.44 -6.72 -14.52
N TYR A 233 -11.12 -5.61 -15.17
CA TYR A 233 -11.20 -4.26 -14.58
C TYR A 233 -12.53 -3.55 -14.83
N ILE A 234 -13.44 -4.13 -15.63
CA ILE A 234 -14.72 -3.50 -15.94
C ILE A 234 -15.80 -4.04 -14.99
N PHE A 235 -16.36 -3.18 -14.15
CA PHE A 235 -17.41 -3.52 -13.19
C PHE A 235 -18.75 -2.91 -13.62
N GLU A 236 -19.84 -3.65 -13.40
CA GLU A 236 -21.20 -3.23 -13.77
C GLU A 236 -21.76 -2.20 -12.76
N GLU A 237 -22.76 -1.43 -13.19
CA GLU A 237 -23.44 -0.40 -12.38
C GLU A 237 -23.88 -0.90 -11.00
N LYS A 238 -24.51 -2.08 -10.95
CA LYS A 238 -24.97 -2.73 -9.71
C LYS A 238 -23.86 -2.95 -8.68
N SER A 239 -22.61 -3.09 -9.13
CA SER A 239 -21.45 -3.25 -8.24
C SER A 239 -21.15 -1.99 -7.43
N PHE A 240 -21.54 -0.82 -7.95
CA PHE A 240 -21.35 0.46 -7.29
C PHE A 240 -22.62 0.93 -6.60
N LEU A 241 -23.76 0.89 -7.30
CA LEU A 241 -24.98 1.60 -6.88
C LEU A 241 -25.98 0.72 -6.12
N GLU A 242 -25.89 -0.60 -6.23
CA GLU A 242 -26.84 -1.56 -5.62
C GLU A 242 -26.17 -2.47 -4.58
N ASN A 243 -24.90 -2.22 -4.23
CA ASN A 243 -24.15 -3.04 -3.29
C ASN A 243 -24.08 -2.36 -1.92
N ASP A 244 -24.64 -3.02 -0.90
CA ASP A 244 -24.68 -2.52 0.47
C ASP A 244 -23.37 -2.78 1.27
N ASP A 245 -22.40 -3.51 0.69
CA ASP A 245 -21.11 -3.75 1.32
C ASP A 245 -20.14 -2.59 1.08
N PHE A 246 -20.02 -1.72 2.08
CA PHE A 246 -19.11 -0.56 2.04
C PHE A 246 -17.64 -0.94 1.90
N PHE A 247 -17.22 -2.07 2.46
CA PHE A 247 -15.83 -2.51 2.36
C PHE A 247 -15.50 -2.89 0.91
N TYR A 248 -16.43 -3.58 0.26
CA TYR A 248 -16.35 -3.86 -1.17
C TYR A 248 -16.34 -2.58 -2.01
N LEU A 249 -17.25 -1.65 -1.74
CA LEU A 249 -17.34 -0.39 -2.47
C LEU A 249 -16.06 0.44 -2.33
N ASN A 250 -15.51 0.55 -1.12
CA ASN A 250 -14.24 1.26 -0.86
C ASN A 250 -13.09 0.62 -1.64
N LYS A 251 -13.02 -0.72 -1.69
CA LYS A 251 -12.02 -1.43 -2.50
C LYS A 251 -12.18 -1.15 -3.99
N LEU A 252 -13.40 -1.08 -4.52
CA LEU A 252 -13.64 -0.68 -5.91
C LEU A 252 -13.20 0.75 -6.20
N ILE A 253 -13.52 1.69 -5.31
CA ILE A 253 -13.09 3.09 -5.46
C ILE A 253 -11.55 3.15 -5.46
N ASN A 254 -10.91 2.47 -4.51
CA ASN A 254 -9.45 2.40 -4.39
C ASN A 254 -8.79 1.78 -5.63
N LEU A 255 -9.36 0.73 -6.23
CA LEU A 255 -8.89 0.19 -7.50
C LEU A 255 -8.81 1.26 -8.58
N HIS A 256 -9.86 2.08 -8.71
CA HIS A 256 -9.90 3.14 -9.72
C HIS A 256 -8.95 4.28 -9.36
N SER A 257 -8.83 4.66 -8.09
CA SER A 257 -7.81 5.61 -7.62
C SER A 257 -6.40 5.16 -8.00
N SER A 258 -6.05 3.90 -7.74
CA SER A 258 -4.75 3.32 -8.12
C SER A 258 -4.54 3.30 -9.64
N ILE A 259 -5.57 2.99 -10.43
CA ILE A 259 -5.50 3.01 -11.90
C ILE A 259 -5.14 4.41 -12.41
N PHE A 260 -5.79 5.46 -11.90
CA PHE A 260 -5.54 6.83 -12.36
C PHE A 260 -4.24 7.41 -11.79
N SER A 261 -3.91 7.13 -10.53
CA SER A 261 -2.65 7.60 -9.90
C SER A 261 -1.42 7.02 -10.60
N ASN A 262 -1.39 5.69 -10.81
CA ASN A 262 -0.25 5.05 -11.46
C ASN A 262 -0.03 5.56 -12.90
N ASN A 263 -1.11 5.79 -13.66
CA ASN A 263 -0.97 6.35 -15.00
C ASN A 263 -0.46 7.80 -14.97
N TYR A 264 -0.90 8.60 -14.00
CA TYR A 264 -0.42 9.98 -13.83
C TYR A 264 1.08 10.02 -13.49
N ASP A 265 1.53 9.20 -12.54
CA ASP A 265 2.93 9.16 -12.11
C ASP A 265 3.87 8.66 -13.23
N HIS A 266 3.43 7.67 -14.02
CA HIS A 266 4.17 7.20 -15.20
C HIS A 266 4.29 8.26 -16.31
N LEU A 267 3.37 9.23 -16.37
CA LEU A 267 3.49 10.35 -17.32
C LEU A 267 4.53 11.37 -16.86
N LEU A 268 4.63 11.63 -15.55
CA LEU A 268 5.60 12.56 -14.98
C LEU A 268 7.05 12.04 -15.06
N ASP A 269 7.24 10.72 -15.06
CA ASP A 269 8.56 10.14 -15.29
C ASP A 269 8.97 10.29 -16.77
N SER A 270 9.90 11.21 -17.04
CA SER A 270 10.42 11.51 -18.37
C SER A 270 11.33 10.39 -18.93
N SER A 271 11.73 9.43 -18.08
CA SER A 271 12.61 8.32 -18.47
C SER A 271 11.88 7.12 -19.08
N ALA A 272 10.56 7.00 -18.89
CA ALA A 272 9.74 5.92 -19.43
C ALA A 272 9.21 6.25 -20.85
N SER A 273 10.11 6.44 -21.83
CA SER A 273 9.77 7.13 -23.09
C SER A 273 9.06 6.30 -24.17
N ASN A 274 8.89 4.98 -24.04
CA ASN A 274 8.44 4.17 -25.18
C ASN A 274 7.05 3.54 -25.05
N ASN A 275 6.37 3.70 -23.91
CA ASN A 275 5.15 2.97 -23.59
C ASN A 275 4.19 3.79 -22.71
N LYS A 276 3.88 5.04 -23.09
CA LYS A 276 2.89 5.87 -22.38
C LYS A 276 1.49 5.66 -22.96
N ILE A 277 0.56 5.16 -22.15
CA ILE A 277 -0.88 5.11 -22.48
C ILE A 277 -1.44 6.51 -22.25
N SER A 278 -2.19 7.05 -23.20
CA SER A 278 -2.75 8.40 -23.03
C SER A 278 -3.84 8.42 -21.97
N ASN A 279 -3.92 9.51 -21.19
CA ASN A 279 -4.94 9.67 -20.16
C ASN A 279 -6.36 9.60 -20.75
N GLU A 280 -6.55 10.14 -21.96
CA GLU A 280 -7.84 10.12 -22.64
C GLU A 280 -8.32 8.69 -22.90
N TYR A 281 -7.40 7.79 -23.30
CA TYR A 281 -7.73 6.39 -23.56
C TYR A 281 -8.17 5.66 -22.28
N VAL A 282 -7.44 5.85 -21.19
CA VAL A 282 -7.80 5.24 -19.88
C VAL A 282 -9.14 5.77 -19.39
N ALA A 283 -9.35 7.09 -19.43
CA ALA A 283 -10.63 7.69 -19.02
C ALA A 283 -11.80 7.25 -19.91
N GLU A 284 -11.60 7.07 -21.22
CA GLU A 284 -12.67 6.57 -22.09
C GLU A 284 -12.97 5.09 -21.81
N LYS A 285 -11.95 4.26 -21.54
CA LYS A 285 -12.14 2.85 -21.19
C LYS A 285 -12.98 2.68 -19.93
N PHE A 286 -12.74 3.50 -18.90
CA PHE A 286 -13.43 3.43 -17.62
C PHE A 286 -14.62 4.41 -17.50
N LYS A 287 -15.07 5.02 -18.60
CA LYS A 287 -16.09 6.09 -18.60
C LYS A 287 -17.37 5.75 -17.85
N ASN A 288 -17.88 4.54 -18.01
CA ASN A 288 -19.09 4.12 -17.29
C ASN A 288 -18.85 3.99 -15.80
N GLN A 289 -17.71 3.46 -15.38
CA GLN A 289 -17.36 3.30 -13.97
C GLN A 289 -17.06 4.65 -13.31
N LEU A 290 -16.40 5.56 -14.02
CA LEU A 290 -16.28 6.97 -13.62
C LEU A 290 -17.66 7.56 -13.34
N ARG A 291 -18.61 7.39 -14.27
CA ARG A 291 -19.99 7.84 -14.10
C ARG A 291 -20.62 7.32 -12.80
N TYR A 292 -20.43 6.04 -12.49
CA TYR A 292 -20.97 5.43 -11.26
C TYR A 292 -20.31 5.99 -10.00
N ILE A 293 -18.97 6.07 -9.97
CA ILE A 293 -18.22 6.58 -8.80
C ILE A 293 -18.59 8.05 -8.51
N PHE A 294 -18.74 8.88 -9.53
CA PHE A 294 -19.18 10.27 -9.32
C PHE A 294 -20.64 10.37 -8.88
N GLN A 295 -21.51 9.45 -9.32
CA GLN A 295 -22.90 9.41 -8.89
C GLN A 295 -23.03 9.03 -7.40
N LEU A 296 -22.14 8.20 -6.86
CA LEU A 296 -22.14 7.80 -5.44
C LEU A 296 -22.16 9.01 -4.49
N TYR A 297 -21.38 10.05 -4.78
CA TYR A 297 -21.31 11.23 -3.92
C TYR A 297 -22.63 12.01 -3.90
N SER A 298 -23.33 12.11 -5.03
CA SER A 298 -24.66 12.74 -5.07
C SER A 298 -25.72 11.96 -4.28
N LEU A 299 -25.55 10.62 -4.19
CA LEU A 299 -26.39 9.73 -3.41
C LEU A 299 -25.99 9.68 -1.93
N SER A 300 -24.80 10.20 -1.59
CA SER A 300 -24.24 10.10 -0.24
C SER A 300 -24.87 11.00 0.83
N ASN A 301 -25.95 11.69 0.48
CA ASN A 301 -26.79 12.43 1.41
C ASN A 301 -27.72 11.52 2.25
N ASP A 302 -27.77 10.21 1.96
CA ASP A 302 -28.39 9.18 2.81
C ASP A 302 -27.36 8.60 3.80
N ASP A 303 -27.76 8.42 5.07
CA ASP A 303 -26.91 8.03 6.23
C ASP A 303 -26.01 6.79 6.04
N THR A 304 -26.25 5.98 5.00
CA THR A 304 -25.51 4.76 4.69
C THR A 304 -24.15 5.03 4.02
N MET A 305 -24.01 6.06 3.19
CA MET A 305 -22.81 6.27 2.35
C MET A 305 -21.67 7.07 3.02
N ILE A 306 -21.85 7.46 4.28
CA ILE A 306 -20.86 8.23 5.07
C ILE A 306 -19.51 7.50 5.16
N TYR A 307 -19.52 6.17 5.11
CA TYR A 307 -18.32 5.32 5.27
C TYR A 307 -17.38 5.29 4.05
N SER A 308 -17.78 5.85 2.91
CA SER A 308 -16.98 5.86 1.67
C SER A 308 -16.50 7.27 1.28
N VAL A 309 -16.84 8.30 2.06
CA VAL A 309 -16.59 9.70 1.70
C VAL A 309 -15.10 10.00 1.56
N ASN A 310 -14.25 9.41 2.40
CA ASN A 310 -12.80 9.65 2.33
C ASN A 310 -12.19 9.03 1.08
N GLU A 311 -12.55 7.80 0.75
CA GLU A 311 -12.10 7.09 -0.45
C GLU A 311 -12.59 7.81 -1.73
N LEU A 312 -13.81 8.34 -1.72
CA LEU A 312 -14.33 9.18 -2.81
C LEU A 312 -13.53 10.48 -2.95
N ILE A 313 -13.21 11.16 -1.85
CA ILE A 313 -12.40 12.39 -1.88
C ILE A 313 -10.99 12.09 -2.41
N GLU A 314 -10.37 10.99 -1.99
CA GLU A 314 -9.07 10.55 -2.51
C GLU A 314 -9.13 10.27 -4.01
N PHE A 315 -10.16 9.54 -4.46
CA PHE A 315 -10.42 9.31 -5.87
C PHE A 315 -10.57 10.62 -6.66
N TYR A 316 -11.38 11.56 -6.16
CA TYR A 316 -11.58 12.87 -6.79
C TYR A 316 -10.31 13.71 -6.82
N SER A 317 -9.49 13.66 -5.77
CA SER A 317 -8.18 14.30 -5.74
C SER A 317 -7.29 13.80 -6.86
N VAL A 318 -7.15 12.48 -7.00
CA VAL A 318 -6.37 11.85 -8.07
C VAL A 318 -6.94 12.19 -9.44
N PHE A 319 -8.26 12.04 -9.63
CA PHE A 319 -8.89 12.24 -10.93
C PHE A 319 -8.83 13.72 -11.40
N SER A 320 -8.94 14.67 -10.47
CA SER A 320 -8.82 16.11 -10.78
C SER A 320 -7.43 16.52 -11.29
N ARG A 321 -6.40 15.74 -11.01
CA ARG A 321 -5.04 15.91 -11.57
C ARG A 321 -4.86 15.14 -12.88
N PHE A 322 -5.57 14.03 -13.01
CA PHE A 322 -5.52 13.16 -14.17
C PHE A 322 -6.20 13.75 -15.42
N ASP A 323 -7.43 14.27 -15.28
CA ASP A 323 -8.22 14.90 -16.35
C ASP A 323 -9.09 16.03 -15.77
N GLU A 324 -8.52 17.25 -15.75
CA GLU A 324 -9.14 18.46 -15.19
C GLU A 324 -10.51 18.78 -15.82
N ALA A 325 -10.59 18.67 -17.16
CA ALA A 325 -11.79 19.04 -17.90
C ALA A 325 -12.94 18.06 -17.65
N LYS A 326 -12.68 16.75 -17.65
CA LYS A 326 -13.71 15.77 -17.29
C LYS A 326 -14.11 15.86 -15.83
N PHE A 327 -13.17 16.11 -14.93
CA PHE A 327 -13.49 16.32 -13.52
C PHE A 327 -14.47 17.49 -13.35
N LEU A 328 -14.23 18.64 -13.99
CA LEU A 328 -15.14 19.79 -13.93
C LEU A 328 -16.54 19.44 -14.44
N ALA A 329 -16.64 18.77 -15.60
CA ALA A 329 -17.93 18.36 -16.16
C ALA A 329 -18.69 17.39 -15.24
N PHE A 330 -18.00 16.46 -14.59
CA PHE A 330 -18.62 15.56 -13.62
C PHE A 330 -18.97 16.26 -12.31
N SER A 331 -18.13 17.17 -11.84
CA SER A 331 -18.40 17.97 -10.63
C SER A 331 -19.66 18.81 -10.79
N GLU A 332 -19.84 19.46 -11.94
CA GLU A 332 -21.06 20.21 -12.25
C GLU A 332 -22.29 19.29 -12.30
N LYS A 333 -22.17 18.16 -13.01
CA LYS A 333 -23.28 17.23 -13.19
C LYS A 333 -23.75 16.57 -11.88
N TYR A 334 -22.81 16.16 -11.03
CA TYR A 334 -23.08 15.39 -9.81
C TYR A 334 -22.96 16.22 -8.52
N GLN A 335 -22.80 17.54 -8.65
CA GLN A 335 -22.75 18.47 -7.54
C GLN A 335 -21.67 18.10 -6.49
N ILE A 336 -20.48 17.71 -6.96
CA ILE A 336 -19.38 17.30 -6.08
C ILE A 336 -18.87 18.52 -5.29
N ILE A 337 -18.51 19.59 -6.01
CA ILE A 337 -18.15 20.88 -5.44
C ILE A 337 -19.30 21.85 -5.71
N THR A 338 -19.91 22.37 -4.65
CA THR A 338 -21.03 23.31 -4.69
C THR A 338 -20.72 24.55 -3.86
N GLN A 339 -21.52 25.62 -4.00
CA GLN A 339 -21.41 26.77 -3.11
C GLN A 339 -21.65 26.38 -1.63
N TYR A 340 -22.46 25.36 -1.37
CA TYR A 340 -22.66 24.84 -0.02
C TYR A 340 -21.39 24.20 0.53
N SER A 341 -20.66 23.38 -0.26
CA SER A 341 -19.40 22.79 0.21
C SER A 341 -18.33 23.84 0.50
N ILE A 342 -18.31 24.93 -0.28
CA ILE A 342 -17.39 26.07 -0.07
C ILE A 342 -17.75 26.86 1.21
N ASN A 343 -19.04 27.08 1.46
CA ASN A 343 -19.51 27.89 2.59
C ASN A 343 -19.63 27.08 3.91
N SER A 344 -19.78 25.76 3.85
CA SER A 344 -20.00 24.87 5.00
C SER A 344 -18.71 24.21 5.47
N LEU A 345 -17.75 25.04 5.89
CA LEU A 345 -16.45 24.61 6.44
C LEU A 345 -16.56 23.99 7.84
N SER A 346 -17.77 23.94 8.42
CA SER A 346 -18.06 23.16 9.63
C SER A 346 -18.05 21.65 9.37
N ASN A 347 -18.25 21.21 8.12
CA ASN A 347 -18.15 19.82 7.74
C ASN A 347 -16.70 19.47 7.37
N ALA A 348 -16.09 18.54 8.11
CA ALA A 348 -14.71 18.10 7.89
C ALA A 348 -14.49 17.50 6.49
N SER A 349 -15.48 16.81 5.92
CA SER A 349 -15.40 16.22 4.59
C SER A 349 -15.31 17.30 3.49
N ASN A 350 -16.01 18.43 3.67
CA ASN A 350 -15.91 19.57 2.73
C ASN A 350 -14.52 20.20 2.78
N VAL A 351 -13.94 20.33 3.98
CA VAL A 351 -12.57 20.82 4.15
C VAL A 351 -11.58 19.88 3.49
N LEU A 352 -11.71 18.57 3.73
CA LEU A 352 -10.85 17.56 3.13
C LEU A 352 -10.96 17.59 1.60
N LEU A 353 -12.19 17.62 1.05
CA LEU A 353 -12.42 17.72 -0.39
C LEU A 353 -11.68 18.91 -1.00
N LEU A 354 -11.93 20.13 -0.49
CA LEU A 354 -11.31 21.35 -1.04
C LEU A 354 -9.79 21.41 -0.82
N ALA A 355 -9.28 20.77 0.24
CA ALA A 355 -7.85 20.66 0.49
C ALA A 355 -7.15 19.63 -0.41
N SER A 356 -7.87 18.68 -1.00
CA SER A 356 -7.28 17.59 -1.78
C SER A 356 -7.40 17.76 -3.30
N ILE A 357 -8.43 18.45 -3.81
CA ILE A 357 -8.64 18.65 -5.27
C ILE A 357 -7.49 19.47 -5.88
N ASN A 358 -7.13 19.17 -7.13
CA ASN A 358 -6.17 19.95 -7.92
C ASN A 358 -6.49 21.45 -7.83
N PRO A 359 -5.60 22.30 -7.29
CA PRO A 359 -5.89 23.72 -7.08
C PRO A 359 -6.25 24.43 -8.39
N LYS A 360 -5.68 24.04 -9.52
CA LYS A 360 -6.01 24.63 -10.82
C LYS A 360 -7.48 24.47 -11.21
N VAL A 361 -8.09 23.34 -10.86
CA VAL A 361 -9.53 23.08 -11.06
C VAL A 361 -10.37 23.99 -10.17
N LEU A 362 -9.89 24.30 -8.97
CA LEU A 362 -10.61 25.13 -8.00
C LEU A 362 -10.78 26.59 -8.46
N LEU A 363 -10.01 27.05 -9.45
CA LEU A 363 -10.18 28.37 -10.09
C LEU A 363 -11.52 28.55 -10.80
N SER A 364 -12.20 27.44 -11.15
CA SER A 364 -13.50 27.48 -11.81
C SER A 364 -14.68 27.70 -10.85
N PHE A 365 -14.42 27.76 -9.54
CA PHE A 365 -15.45 27.91 -8.51
C PHE A 365 -15.34 29.27 -7.81
N ASP A 366 -16.47 29.83 -7.36
CA ASP A 366 -16.50 31.09 -6.60
C ASP A 366 -16.16 30.85 -5.13
N LEU A 367 -15.04 31.42 -4.71
CA LEU A 367 -14.43 31.21 -3.39
C LEU A 367 -14.50 32.46 -2.51
N SER A 368 -15.31 33.45 -2.90
CA SER A 368 -15.49 34.71 -2.18
C SER A 368 -15.97 34.53 -0.73
N GLY A 369 -16.49 33.36 -0.36
CA GLY A 369 -16.89 32.99 1.01
C GLY A 369 -15.79 32.37 1.89
N LEU A 370 -14.61 32.05 1.34
CA LEU A 370 -13.53 31.40 2.09
C LEU A 370 -12.77 32.42 2.96
N SER A 371 -12.55 32.12 4.24
CA SER A 371 -11.70 32.93 5.12
C SER A 371 -10.63 32.07 5.76
N LEU A 372 -9.43 32.62 5.97
CA LEU A 372 -8.33 31.90 6.60
C LEU A 372 -8.62 31.73 8.09
N THR A 373 -8.75 30.48 8.51
CA THR A 373 -8.98 30.04 9.88
C THR A 373 -8.18 28.76 10.12
N ASN A 374 -8.05 28.34 11.38
CA ASN A 374 -7.41 27.06 11.70
C ASN A 374 -8.08 25.86 11.00
N LYS A 375 -9.40 25.93 10.74
CA LYS A 375 -10.14 24.85 10.08
C LYS A 375 -9.94 24.85 8.56
N SER A 376 -9.86 26.04 7.94
CA SER A 376 -9.70 26.19 6.50
C SER A 376 -8.24 26.19 6.04
N LEU A 377 -7.27 26.20 6.97
CA LEU A 377 -5.84 26.21 6.64
C LEU A 377 -5.44 25.15 5.60
N PRO A 378 -5.87 23.87 5.67
CA PRO A 378 -5.51 22.88 4.64
C PRO A 378 -5.93 23.28 3.22
N ILE A 379 -7.05 24.00 3.09
CA ILE A 379 -7.51 24.54 1.81
C ILE A 379 -6.52 25.62 1.33
N PHE A 380 -6.15 26.56 2.19
CA PHE A 380 -5.18 27.60 1.83
C PHE A 380 -3.80 27.03 1.47
N ILE A 381 -3.33 26.00 2.18
CA ILE A 381 -2.10 25.27 1.84
C ILE A 381 -2.18 24.71 0.42
N ASN A 382 -3.29 24.07 0.06
CA ASN A 382 -3.51 23.56 -1.29
C ASN A 382 -3.46 24.68 -2.35
N TYR A 383 -4.06 25.84 -2.06
CA TYR A 383 -4.07 26.98 -2.99
C TYR A 383 -2.71 27.63 -3.16
N ILE A 384 -1.90 27.67 -2.11
CA ILE A 384 -0.52 28.18 -2.17
C ILE A 384 0.33 27.33 -3.13
N SER A 385 -0.02 26.05 -3.34
CA SER A 385 0.75 25.14 -4.18
C SER A 385 0.70 25.43 -5.68
N TYR A 386 -0.18 26.34 -6.13
CA TYR A 386 -0.30 26.74 -7.53
C TYR A 386 -0.41 28.26 -7.68
N GLU A 387 0.33 28.83 -8.64
CA GLU A 387 0.57 30.28 -8.73
C GLU A 387 -0.73 31.07 -8.97
N ASP A 388 -1.57 30.63 -9.90
CA ASP A 388 -2.81 31.34 -10.22
C ASP A 388 -3.80 31.34 -9.05
N THR A 389 -3.92 30.23 -8.31
CA THR A 389 -4.76 30.14 -7.11
C THR A 389 -4.19 30.97 -5.97
N PHE A 390 -2.87 30.99 -5.83
CA PHE A 390 -2.18 31.84 -4.86
C PHE A 390 -2.50 33.33 -5.13
N GLU A 391 -2.47 33.77 -6.38
CA GLU A 391 -2.79 35.15 -6.74
C GLU A 391 -4.24 35.54 -6.40
N VAL A 392 -5.20 34.61 -6.52
CA VAL A 392 -6.59 34.84 -6.10
C VAL A 392 -6.70 35.06 -4.59
N ILE A 393 -6.08 34.20 -3.77
CA ILE A 393 -6.14 34.34 -2.30
C ILE A 393 -5.28 35.50 -1.78
N ARG A 394 -4.23 35.88 -2.51
CA ARG A 394 -3.39 37.06 -2.25
C ARG A 394 -4.17 38.35 -2.49
N SER A 395 -4.78 38.48 -3.68
CA SER A 395 -5.48 39.70 -4.11
C SER A 395 -6.78 39.95 -3.35
N SER A 396 -7.42 38.91 -2.84
CA SER A 396 -8.66 38.99 -2.05
C SER A 396 -8.45 39.33 -0.56
N SER A 397 -7.22 39.68 -0.15
CA SER A 397 -6.83 40.01 1.24
C SER A 397 -6.99 38.87 2.27
N GLN A 398 -7.24 37.65 1.81
CA GLN A 398 -7.41 36.46 2.66
C GLN A 398 -6.09 36.03 3.34
N LEU A 399 -4.93 36.36 2.74
CA LEU A 399 -3.59 36.11 3.28
C LEU A 399 -2.95 37.33 3.98
N SER A 400 -3.75 38.23 4.56
CA SER A 400 -3.19 39.40 5.26
C SER A 400 -2.47 39.04 6.56
N LEU A 401 -1.57 39.93 7.02
CA LEU A 401 -0.92 39.82 8.34
C LEU A 401 -1.95 39.58 9.47
N SER A 402 -3.08 40.29 9.41
CA SER A 402 -4.16 40.16 10.40
C SER A 402 -4.83 38.79 10.38
N ALA A 403 -5.05 38.22 9.19
CA ALA A 403 -5.65 36.90 9.03
C ALA A 403 -4.71 35.81 9.55
N ILE A 404 -3.43 35.88 9.20
CA ILE A 404 -2.42 34.89 9.63
C ILE A 404 -2.16 34.97 11.15
N SER A 405 -2.20 36.18 11.73
CA SER A 405 -2.00 36.38 13.17
C SER A 405 -3.14 35.81 14.03
N ASN A 406 -4.30 35.51 13.44
CA ASN A 406 -5.42 34.86 14.13
C ASN A 406 -5.30 33.33 14.16
N LEU A 407 -4.31 32.75 13.47
CA LEU A 407 -4.03 31.32 13.51
C LEU A 407 -3.35 30.93 14.83
N THR A 408 -3.41 29.64 15.17
CA THR A 408 -2.53 29.11 16.22
C THR A 408 -1.07 29.18 15.75
N LEU A 409 -0.13 29.22 16.70
CA LEU A 409 1.30 29.29 16.38
C LEU A 409 1.75 28.18 15.40
N GLU A 410 1.32 26.94 15.62
CA GLU A 410 1.61 25.82 14.70
C GLU A 410 1.10 26.09 13.29
N ASN A 411 -0.15 26.52 13.17
CA ASN A 411 -0.78 26.83 11.89
C ASN A 411 -0.13 28.03 11.20
N THR A 412 0.39 29.01 11.96
CA THR A 412 1.22 30.09 11.41
C THR A 412 2.53 29.54 10.84
N PHE A 413 3.20 28.62 11.53
CA PHE A 413 4.41 27.97 11.02
C PHE A 413 4.12 27.09 9.78
N GLU A 414 3.02 26.36 9.76
CA GLU A 414 2.62 25.53 8.62
C GLU A 414 2.34 26.37 7.37
N ILE A 415 1.56 27.45 7.48
CA ILE A 415 1.29 28.31 6.33
C ILE A 415 2.55 29.05 5.85
N MET A 416 3.43 29.45 6.78
CA MET A 416 4.72 30.05 6.44
C MET A 416 5.64 29.05 5.72
N TYR A 417 5.64 27.78 6.14
CA TYR A 417 6.35 26.71 5.46
C TYR A 417 5.85 26.52 4.03
N GLU A 418 4.54 26.41 3.84
CA GLU A 418 4.00 26.23 2.50
C GLU A 418 4.30 27.44 1.60
N MET A 419 4.16 28.67 2.12
CA MET A 419 4.54 29.88 1.38
C MET A 419 6.03 29.91 1.04
N ALA A 420 6.91 29.40 1.90
CA ALA A 420 8.35 29.40 1.64
C ALA A 420 8.77 28.42 0.54
N ARG A 421 8.01 27.35 0.27
CA ARG A 421 8.34 26.30 -0.71
C ARG A 421 8.34 26.80 -2.16
N PHE A 422 7.42 27.69 -2.52
CA PHE A 422 7.27 28.19 -3.89
C PHE A 422 7.81 29.61 -4.06
N SER A 423 8.47 29.88 -5.19
CA SER A 423 9.17 31.15 -5.39
C SER A 423 8.26 32.39 -5.39
N TYR A 424 7.02 32.28 -5.89
CA TYR A 424 6.04 33.38 -5.92
C TYR A 424 5.51 33.71 -4.52
N SER A 425 5.14 32.71 -3.73
CA SER A 425 4.64 32.87 -2.37
C SER A 425 5.74 33.23 -1.38
N ALA A 426 6.99 32.77 -1.61
CA ALA A 426 8.14 33.15 -0.79
C ALA A 426 8.45 34.64 -0.96
N LYS A 427 8.37 35.16 -2.19
CA LYS A 427 8.50 36.60 -2.45
C LYS A 427 7.43 37.41 -1.73
N TYR A 428 6.19 36.95 -1.72
CA TYR A 428 5.10 37.59 -0.98
C TYR A 428 5.38 37.61 0.53
N LEU A 429 5.73 36.46 1.11
CA LEU A 429 6.06 36.34 2.54
C LEU A 429 7.17 37.32 2.96
N LEU A 430 8.19 37.49 2.12
CA LEU A 430 9.34 38.36 2.41
C LEU A 430 9.06 39.84 2.17
N LYS A 431 8.27 40.20 1.15
CA LYS A 431 8.05 41.60 0.75
C LYS A 431 6.80 42.21 1.38
N GLU A 432 5.71 41.45 1.44
CA GLU A 432 4.40 41.95 1.88
C GLU A 432 4.09 41.56 3.33
N LEU A 433 4.73 40.51 3.86
CA LEU A 433 4.56 40.06 5.25
C LEU A 433 5.89 40.02 6.06
N PRO A 434 6.77 41.04 5.97
CA PRO A 434 8.08 41.01 6.63
C PRO A 434 7.99 40.92 8.17
N VAL A 435 6.89 41.40 8.76
CA VAL A 435 6.64 41.33 10.20
C VAL A 435 6.51 39.88 10.69
N LEU A 436 5.87 38.99 9.91
CA LEU A 436 5.76 37.57 10.29
C LEU A 436 7.13 36.89 10.24
N VAL A 437 7.90 37.16 9.19
CA VAL A 437 9.28 36.66 9.03
C VAL A 437 10.12 37.10 10.22
N HIS A 438 10.07 38.39 10.58
CA HIS A 438 10.83 38.90 11.70
C HIS A 438 10.38 38.25 13.02
N ASN A 439 9.08 38.27 13.31
CA ASN A 439 8.52 37.80 14.57
C ASN A 439 8.73 36.30 14.82
N HIS A 440 8.56 35.46 13.80
CA HIS A 440 8.58 34.01 13.95
C HIS A 440 9.91 33.36 13.56
N LEU A 441 10.68 33.95 12.64
CA LEU A 441 11.94 33.37 12.19
C LEU A 441 13.17 34.03 12.81
N VAL A 442 13.13 35.33 13.10
CA VAL A 442 14.31 36.08 13.57
C VAL A 442 14.27 36.34 15.08
N SER A 443 13.14 36.79 15.63
CA SER A 443 13.04 37.19 17.05
C SER A 443 12.40 36.15 17.97
N ALA A 444 11.69 35.14 17.43
CA ALA A 444 11.08 34.09 18.25
C ALA A 444 12.11 33.13 18.85
N ASN A 445 12.16 33.10 20.19
CA ASN A 445 12.72 32.01 20.98
C ASN A 445 11.60 31.01 21.33
N ILE A 446 11.59 29.85 20.68
CA ILE A 446 10.63 28.77 20.94
C ILE A 446 11.17 27.92 22.10
N ASN A 447 11.05 28.42 23.33
CA ASN A 447 11.56 27.78 24.54
C ASN A 447 10.48 27.71 25.63
N ASP A 448 9.73 26.60 25.67
CA ASP A 448 8.86 26.26 26.80
C ASP A 448 9.16 24.84 27.31
N ARG A 449 9.27 24.71 28.64
CA ARG A 449 9.97 23.62 29.35
C ARG A 449 9.09 22.45 29.82
N GLU A 450 7.81 22.39 29.43
CA GLU A 450 6.93 21.28 29.80
C GLU A 450 7.01 20.11 28.79
N ASN A 451 6.97 18.85 29.23
CA ASN A 451 7.21 17.67 28.36
C ASN A 451 6.31 17.58 27.10
N ILE A 452 5.05 18.02 27.16
CA ILE A 452 4.17 18.09 25.99
C ILE A 452 4.56 19.26 25.07
N MET A 453 4.99 20.38 25.67
CA MET A 453 5.52 21.52 24.95
C MET A 453 6.90 21.26 24.33
N VAL A 454 7.73 20.36 24.88
CA VAL A 454 9.04 20.01 24.29
C VAL A 454 8.90 19.36 22.91
N LYS A 455 8.00 18.38 22.75
CA LYS A 455 7.76 17.75 21.43
C LYS A 455 7.19 18.74 20.41
N ARG A 456 6.27 19.60 20.87
CA ARG A 456 5.70 20.68 20.06
C ARG A 456 6.78 21.68 19.62
N ASN A 457 7.61 22.14 20.55
CA ASN A 457 8.71 23.06 20.32
C ASN A 457 9.76 22.46 19.38
N PHE A 458 10.04 21.15 19.49
CA PHE A 458 10.89 20.45 18.53
C PHE A 458 10.33 20.54 17.11
N ARG A 459 9.04 20.23 16.92
CA ARG A 459 8.40 20.32 15.59
C ARG A 459 8.40 21.75 15.04
N LEU A 460 8.11 22.74 15.87
CA LEU A 460 8.13 24.16 15.47
C LEU A 460 9.55 24.64 15.11
N ASN A 461 10.56 24.24 15.88
CA ASN A 461 11.97 24.53 15.55
C ASN A 461 12.40 23.83 14.25
N GLN A 462 11.95 22.60 14.01
CA GLN A 462 12.19 21.92 12.74
C GLN A 462 11.53 22.67 11.57
N LEU A 463 10.26 23.06 11.70
CA LEU A 463 9.57 23.89 10.69
C LEU A 463 10.29 25.23 10.48
N LYS A 464 10.75 25.90 11.54
CA LYS A 464 11.55 27.13 11.45
C LYS A 464 12.81 26.91 10.58
N ILE A 465 13.53 25.81 10.78
CA ILE A 465 14.72 25.45 9.99
C ILE A 465 14.35 25.19 8.53
N GLU A 466 13.27 24.43 8.28
CA GLU A 466 12.79 24.10 6.94
C GLU A 466 12.35 25.36 6.18
N ILE A 467 11.61 26.27 6.82
CA ILE A 467 11.23 27.58 6.28
C ILE A 467 12.48 28.38 5.90
N LEU A 468 13.45 28.52 6.82
CA LEU A 468 14.69 29.25 6.56
C LEU A 468 15.46 28.64 5.39
N ALA A 469 15.49 27.32 5.27
CA ALA A 469 16.16 26.63 4.18
C ALA A 469 15.49 26.91 2.83
N GLU A 470 14.16 26.82 2.74
CA GLU A 470 13.41 27.08 1.51
C GLU A 470 13.47 28.57 1.10
N LEU A 471 13.41 29.51 2.05
CA LEU A 471 13.56 30.94 1.76
C LEU A 471 14.95 31.29 1.19
N VAL A 472 16.01 30.68 1.74
CA VAL A 472 17.39 30.84 1.21
C VAL A 472 17.53 30.20 -0.17
N LYS A 473 16.92 29.03 -0.40
CA LYS A 473 16.96 28.32 -1.68
C LYS A 473 16.23 29.08 -2.79
N ASN A 474 15.09 29.69 -2.48
CA ASN A 474 14.27 30.40 -3.46
C ASN A 474 14.85 31.78 -3.86
N ASP A 475 15.97 32.21 -3.26
CA ASP A 475 16.66 33.49 -3.51
C ASP A 475 15.69 34.67 -3.67
N ALA A 476 14.62 34.64 -2.86
CA ALA A 476 13.41 35.40 -3.12
C ALA A 476 13.53 36.90 -2.75
N THR A 477 14.65 37.31 -2.15
CA THR A 477 14.93 38.69 -1.75
C THR A 477 16.17 39.27 -2.41
N LYS A 478 16.04 40.47 -3.00
CA LYS A 478 17.17 41.36 -3.33
C LYS A 478 17.74 42.09 -2.11
N ASP A 479 17.18 41.84 -0.92
CA ASP A 479 17.60 42.44 0.35
C ASP A 479 18.73 41.60 0.97
N GLU A 480 19.97 42.02 0.75
CA GLU A 480 21.17 41.33 1.26
C GLU A 480 21.20 41.29 2.80
N THR A 481 20.61 42.29 3.46
CA THR A 481 20.51 42.36 4.92
C THR A 481 19.58 41.29 5.48
N LEU A 482 18.38 41.12 4.93
CA LEU A 482 17.45 40.07 5.36
C LEU A 482 18.02 38.68 5.03
N LEU A 483 18.62 38.50 3.85
CA LEU A 483 19.22 37.23 3.45
C LEU A 483 20.40 36.83 4.36
N SER A 484 21.23 37.79 4.77
CA SER A 484 22.34 37.55 5.72
C SER A 484 21.83 37.18 7.12
N LEU A 485 20.73 37.78 7.59
CA LEU A 485 20.08 37.43 8.85
C LEU A 485 19.49 36.01 8.81
N LEU A 486 18.79 35.65 7.73
CA LEU A 486 18.22 34.31 7.55
C LEU A 486 19.33 33.24 7.47
N LYS A 487 20.44 33.51 6.76
CA LYS A 487 21.62 32.63 6.73
C LYS A 487 22.26 32.48 8.10
N THR A 488 22.39 33.58 8.85
CA THR A 488 22.95 33.57 10.20
C THR A 488 22.11 32.73 11.15
N GLU A 489 20.78 32.89 11.11
CA GLU A 489 19.87 32.14 11.96
C GLU A 489 19.80 30.66 11.59
N LYS A 490 19.83 30.33 10.28
CA LYS A 490 19.97 28.94 9.81
C LYS A 490 21.25 28.29 10.33
N ASN A 491 22.38 29.01 10.30
CA ASN A 491 23.66 28.49 10.75
C ASN A 491 23.70 28.28 12.28
N LYS A 492 23.08 29.17 13.07
CA LYS A 492 22.92 28.98 14.53
C LYS A 492 22.08 27.76 14.89
N LEU A 493 21.03 27.48 14.11
CA LEU A 493 20.18 26.31 14.32
C LEU A 493 20.88 25.01 13.88
N ALA A 494 21.70 25.07 12.82
CA ALA A 494 22.48 23.93 12.31
C ALA A 494 23.71 23.60 13.16
N SER A 495 24.30 24.56 13.89
CA SER A 495 25.43 24.34 14.80
C SER A 495 25.06 23.60 16.09
N GLY A 496 23.77 23.37 16.35
CA GLY A 496 23.30 22.55 17.47
C GLY A 496 23.28 23.25 18.83
N ASP A 497 23.62 24.54 18.90
CA ASP A 497 23.71 25.28 20.17
C ASP A 497 22.36 25.30 20.93
N ILE A 498 21.23 25.32 20.22
CA ILE A 498 19.88 25.30 20.82
C ILE A 498 19.41 23.87 21.18
N TYR A 499 19.88 22.85 20.46
CA TYR A 499 19.53 21.44 20.71
C TYR A 499 20.27 20.88 21.93
N SER A 500 21.48 21.37 22.22
CA SER A 500 22.24 20.94 23.39
C SER A 500 21.54 21.30 24.71
N ASP A 501 20.95 22.50 24.80
CA ASP A 501 20.25 22.98 25.99
C ASP A 501 18.90 22.30 26.21
N THR A 502 18.16 22.00 25.14
CA THR A 502 16.86 21.29 25.23
C THR A 502 17.02 19.80 25.56
N VAL A 503 18.05 19.14 25.00
CA VAL A 503 18.35 17.73 25.31
C VAL A 503 18.97 17.59 26.70
N GLN A 504 19.88 18.49 27.12
CA GLN A 504 20.44 18.49 28.49
C GLN A 504 19.35 18.75 29.55
N ALA A 505 18.37 19.61 29.28
CA ALA A 505 17.25 19.84 30.20
C ALA A 505 16.30 18.63 30.31
N ALA A 506 16.03 17.91 29.21
CA ALA A 506 15.20 16.71 29.23
C ALA A 506 15.87 15.56 30.00
N VAL A 507 17.19 15.40 29.87
CA VAL A 507 17.97 14.37 30.58
C VAL A 507 18.24 14.75 32.04
N GLY A 508 18.42 16.04 32.35
CA GLY A 508 18.68 16.55 33.70
C GLY A 508 17.48 16.47 34.67
N SER A 509 16.26 16.31 34.17
CA SER A 509 15.05 16.21 35.01
C SER A 509 14.82 14.82 35.65
N LYS A 510 15.69 13.83 35.37
CA LYS A 510 15.67 12.51 36.02
C LYS A 510 16.66 12.36 37.19
N THR A 511 17.38 13.42 37.54
CA THR A 511 18.31 13.41 38.69
C THR A 511 18.15 14.69 39.51
N SER A 512 17.07 14.76 40.29
CA SER A 512 16.98 15.59 41.49
C SER A 512 15.92 15.02 42.41
#